data_AF-A0A0F9ESB3-F1
#
_entry.id   AF-A0A0F9ESB3-F1
#
_cell.length_a   1.000
_cell.length_b   1.000
_cell.length_c   1.000
_cell.angle_alpha   90.00
_cell.angle_beta   90.00
_cell.angle_gamma   90.00
#
_symmetry.space_group_name_H-M   'P 1'
#
loop_
_entity.id
_entity.type
_entity.pdbx_description
1 polymer ?
#
loop_
_entity_poly.entity_id
_entity_poly.type
_entity_poly.pdbx_seq_one_letter_code
_entity_poly.pdbx_strand_id
1 'polypeptide(L)'
;MAYTDLATMKAQLDITDSGQDTILAVYVSAASARCDSYTGRVYGDDIGEGFEQHTRTNDIFELDDVSKLNLIEWPVISIASISLDDEALVSGTDYRINLRTGVITFQDSSNYQQRVSGVLKVTHDVGFETIPGDVELGCLRLGAYWFNRKATEGLGSQLIGDLQESFRRPEEVAILHDTIGQYQLHSVG
;
A
#
# COMPACT_ATOMS: atom_id res chain seq x y z
N MET A 1 -0.07 -7.31 10.02
CA MET A 1 -1.29 -8.15 10.21
C MET A 1 -1.45 -9.07 9.00
N ALA A 2 -2.27 -10.12 9.04
CA ALA A 2 -2.56 -10.94 7.86
C ALA A 2 -3.79 -10.38 7.13
N TYR A 3 -3.72 -10.23 5.80
CA TYR A 3 -4.83 -9.68 4.98
C TYR A 3 -5.86 -10.72 4.56
N THR A 4 -5.55 -11.99 4.74
CA THR A 4 -6.46 -13.11 4.46
C THR A 4 -6.35 -14.13 5.60
N ASP A 5 -7.28 -15.06 5.68
CA ASP A 5 -7.32 -16.10 6.69
C ASP A 5 -6.93 -17.48 6.14
N LEU A 6 -6.66 -18.39 7.08
CA LEU A 6 -6.30 -19.78 6.78
C LEU A 6 -7.42 -20.54 6.06
N ALA A 7 -8.67 -20.22 6.35
CA ALA A 7 -9.83 -20.90 5.79
C ALA A 7 -9.99 -20.57 4.30
N THR A 8 -9.86 -19.30 3.93
CA THR A 8 -9.95 -18.81 2.55
C THR A 8 -8.76 -19.32 1.73
N MET A 9 -7.57 -19.33 2.32
CA MET A 9 -6.38 -19.91 1.69
C MET A 9 -6.52 -21.42 1.43
N LYS A 10 -7.10 -22.18 2.37
CA LYS A 10 -7.40 -23.60 2.16
C LYS A 10 -8.44 -23.84 1.08
N ALA A 11 -9.49 -23.03 1.06
CA ALA A 11 -10.53 -23.08 0.03
C ALA A 11 -9.95 -22.83 -1.36
N GLN A 12 -8.99 -21.90 -1.48
CA GLN A 12 -8.31 -21.63 -2.75
C GLN A 12 -7.44 -22.79 -3.25
N LEU A 13 -6.84 -23.54 -2.33
CA LEU A 13 -5.91 -24.64 -2.64
C LEU A 13 -6.59 -26.01 -2.70
N ASP A 14 -7.91 -26.07 -2.52
CA ASP A 14 -8.70 -27.31 -2.39
C ASP A 14 -8.17 -28.26 -1.29
N ILE A 15 -7.63 -27.70 -0.20
CA ILE A 15 -7.11 -28.47 0.95
C ILE A 15 -8.19 -28.61 2.00
N THR A 16 -8.60 -29.84 2.30
CA THR A 16 -9.66 -30.13 3.28
C THR A 16 -9.15 -30.56 4.64
N ASP A 17 -7.88 -30.96 4.75
CA ASP A 17 -7.30 -31.44 6.01
C ASP A 17 -6.61 -30.33 6.81
N SER A 18 -6.15 -30.68 8.02
CA SER A 18 -5.45 -29.77 8.93
C SER A 18 -3.93 -30.01 8.98
N GLY A 19 -3.40 -30.87 8.10
CA GLY A 19 -2.01 -31.32 8.18
C GLY A 19 -0.99 -30.23 7.82
N GLN A 20 -1.45 -29.17 7.16
CA GLN A 20 -0.60 -28.13 6.58
C GLN A 20 -0.88 -26.73 7.16
N ASP A 21 -1.73 -26.63 8.18
CA ASP A 21 -2.23 -25.36 8.72
C ASP A 21 -1.10 -24.46 9.24
N THR A 22 -0.15 -25.06 9.94
CA THR A 22 1.03 -24.36 10.45
C THR A 22 1.85 -23.73 9.32
N ILE A 23 2.01 -24.45 8.21
CA ILE A 23 2.80 -23.97 7.05
C ILE A 23 2.01 -22.91 6.28
N LEU A 24 0.71 -23.13 6.07
CA LEU A 24 -0.18 -22.17 5.42
C LEU A 24 -0.26 -20.85 6.20
N ALA A 25 -0.30 -20.89 7.53
CA ALA A 25 -0.25 -19.68 8.37
C ALA A 25 1.01 -18.85 8.15
N VAL A 26 2.17 -19.52 7.99
CA VAL A 26 3.45 -18.86 7.71
C VAL A 26 3.41 -18.21 6.33
N TYR A 27 2.90 -18.89 5.31
CA TYR A 27 2.80 -18.31 3.97
C TYR A 27 1.83 -17.13 3.90
N VAL A 28 0.69 -17.19 4.61
CA VAL A 28 -0.27 -16.07 4.70
C VAL A 28 0.39 -14.84 5.34
N SER A 29 1.14 -15.05 6.43
CA SER A 29 1.85 -13.98 7.14
C SER A 29 2.96 -13.38 6.26
N ALA A 30 3.74 -14.23 5.59
CA ALA A 30 4.79 -13.81 4.69
C ALA A 30 4.24 -13.08 3.45
N ALA A 31 3.09 -13.52 2.91
CA ALA A 31 2.49 -12.92 1.73
C ALA A 31 1.99 -11.51 2.06
N SER A 32 1.39 -11.35 3.24
CA SER A 32 0.94 -10.04 3.73
C SER A 32 2.12 -9.08 3.88
N ALA A 33 3.20 -9.51 4.54
CA ALA A 33 4.42 -8.69 4.69
C ALA A 33 5.07 -8.32 3.34
N ARG A 34 4.91 -9.18 2.33
CA ARG A 34 5.42 -8.92 0.99
C ARG A 34 4.57 -7.91 0.23
N CYS A 35 3.24 -7.96 0.37
CA CYS A 35 2.34 -6.94 -0.16
C CYS A 35 2.61 -5.57 0.47
N ASP A 36 2.87 -5.53 1.78
CA ASP A 36 3.30 -4.33 2.51
C ASP A 36 4.58 -3.75 1.94
N SER A 37 5.61 -4.59 1.82
CA SER A 37 6.92 -4.18 1.27
C SER A 37 6.82 -3.71 -0.19
N TYR A 38 5.92 -4.29 -0.98
CA TYR A 38 5.73 -3.92 -2.38
C TYR A 38 4.99 -2.59 -2.55
N THR A 39 4.05 -2.32 -1.65
CA THR A 39 3.26 -1.07 -1.66
C THR A 39 3.93 0.06 -0.89
N GLY A 40 4.98 -0.24 -0.13
CA GLY A 40 5.65 0.71 0.75
C GLY A 40 4.86 1.00 2.03
N ARG A 41 3.83 0.19 2.33
CA ARG A 41 2.98 0.31 3.52
C ARG A 41 3.45 -0.66 4.59
N VAL A 42 4.54 -0.34 5.27
CA VAL A 42 5.15 -1.22 6.28
C VAL A 42 4.79 -0.74 7.70
N TYR A 43 4.08 -1.58 8.45
CA TYR A 43 3.84 -1.34 9.88
C TYR A 43 5.17 -1.19 10.66
N GLY A 44 5.43 -0.02 11.25
CA GLY A 44 6.65 0.27 12.01
C GLY A 44 7.19 1.69 11.78
N ASP A 45 8.42 1.95 12.21
CA ASP A 45 9.04 3.29 12.35
C ASP A 45 9.36 4.01 11.01
N ASP A 46 8.32 4.20 10.19
CA ASP A 46 8.16 4.86 8.87
C ASP A 46 8.67 4.09 7.63
N ILE A 47 7.92 3.83 6.54
CA ILE A 47 6.74 4.47 5.92
C ILE A 47 5.50 3.52 5.92
N GLY A 48 4.30 4.07 6.21
CA GLY A 48 2.96 3.51 5.99
C GLY A 48 2.47 2.47 7.00
N GLU A 49 1.54 2.79 7.93
CA GLU A 49 0.94 1.80 8.84
C GLU A 49 -0.05 0.87 8.12
N GLY A 50 0.47 0.04 7.21
CA GLY A 50 -0.27 -0.91 6.41
C GLY A 50 -1.46 -0.32 5.65
N PHE A 51 -2.48 -1.14 5.45
CA PHE A 51 -3.73 -0.74 4.80
C PHE A 51 -4.79 -0.26 5.79
N GLU A 52 -4.55 -0.37 7.09
CA GLU A 52 -5.51 0.00 8.13
C GLU A 52 -5.59 1.52 8.30
N GLN A 53 -6.75 1.96 8.78
CA GLN A 53 -6.95 3.36 9.13
C GLN A 53 -6.12 3.74 10.36
N HIS A 54 -5.37 4.83 10.23
CA HIS A 54 -4.64 5.44 11.34
C HIS A 54 -4.55 6.96 11.18
N THR A 55 -4.18 7.64 12.27
CA THR A 55 -4.09 9.10 12.32
C THR A 55 -2.63 9.53 12.28
N ARG A 56 -2.25 10.29 11.24
CA ARG A 56 -0.96 10.98 11.19
C ARG A 56 -1.08 12.37 11.80
N THR A 57 -0.16 12.67 12.72
CA THR A 57 -0.16 13.92 13.48
C THR A 57 1.09 14.73 13.20
N ASN A 58 0.90 16.00 12.82
CA ASN A 58 1.97 16.95 12.55
C ASN A 58 2.97 16.49 11.48
N ASP A 59 2.51 15.93 10.37
CA ASP A 59 3.40 15.68 9.22
C ASP A 59 3.92 17.03 8.70
N ILE A 60 5.25 17.17 8.68
CA ILE A 60 5.93 18.42 8.35
C ILE A 60 6.45 18.33 6.91
N PHE A 61 6.11 19.33 6.10
CA PHE A 61 6.60 19.48 4.74
C PHE A 61 7.21 20.86 4.55
N GLU A 62 8.47 20.90 4.13
CA GLU A 62 9.13 22.15 3.72
C GLU A 62 8.77 22.44 2.26
N LEU A 63 8.10 23.56 2.03
CA LEU A 63 7.59 23.97 0.73
C LEU A 63 8.45 25.10 0.15
N ASP A 64 8.93 24.92 -1.08
CA ASP A 64 9.61 25.96 -1.85
C ASP A 64 8.87 26.22 -3.17
N ASP A 65 8.04 27.26 -3.18
CA ASP A 65 7.30 27.74 -4.34
C ASP A 65 6.51 26.63 -5.04
N VAL A 66 5.66 25.92 -4.28
CA VAL A 66 4.85 24.81 -4.82
C VAL A 66 3.36 25.16 -4.86
N SER A 67 2.66 24.71 -5.90
CA SER A 67 1.20 24.83 -5.99
C SER A 67 0.46 23.54 -5.65
N LYS A 68 1.20 22.43 -5.53
CA LYS A 68 0.65 21.11 -5.21
C LYS A 68 1.60 20.37 -4.29
N LEU A 69 1.05 19.67 -3.31
CA LEU A 69 1.76 18.75 -2.44
C LEU A 69 1.08 17.38 -2.51
N ASN A 70 1.88 16.33 -2.64
CA ASN A 70 1.37 14.97 -2.55
C ASN A 70 1.67 14.46 -1.14
N LEU A 71 0.63 14.03 -0.42
CA LEU A 71 0.81 13.31 0.83
C LEU A 71 1.48 11.96 0.53
N ILE A 72 2.33 11.54 1.46
CA ILE A 72 3.05 10.26 1.37
C ILE A 72 2.04 9.12 1.38
N GLU A 73 1.08 9.22 2.29
CA GLU A 73 0.03 8.23 2.50
C GLU A 73 -1.30 8.66 1.89
N TRP A 74 -1.95 7.70 1.26
CA TRP A 74 -3.27 7.83 0.65
C TRP A 74 -3.96 6.45 0.68
N PRO A 75 -5.28 6.31 0.52
CA PRO A 75 -6.27 7.37 0.50
C PRO A 75 -6.35 8.09 1.85
N VAL A 76 -6.74 9.36 1.79
CA VAL A 76 -7.02 10.19 2.96
C VAL A 76 -8.51 10.10 3.28
N ILE A 77 -8.84 9.80 4.52
CA ILE A 77 -10.23 9.67 4.98
C ILE A 77 -10.75 11.06 5.38
N SER A 78 -9.99 11.76 6.23
CA SER A 78 -10.32 13.08 6.73
C SER A 78 -9.07 13.90 7.01
N ILE A 79 -9.18 15.22 6.92
CA ILE A 79 -8.17 16.16 7.40
C ILE A 79 -8.68 16.77 8.70
N ALA A 80 -7.88 16.66 9.76
CA ALA A 80 -8.17 17.32 11.02
C ALA A 80 -7.69 18.77 11.01
N SER A 81 -6.46 19.02 10.53
CA SER A 81 -5.91 20.38 10.40
C SER A 81 -4.81 20.46 9.35
N ILE A 82 -4.73 21.61 8.69
CA ILE A 82 -3.58 22.02 7.88
C ILE A 82 -3.19 23.43 8.32
N SER A 83 -1.91 23.66 8.54
CA SER A 83 -1.36 24.99 8.79
C SER A 83 -0.10 25.23 7.98
N LEU A 84 0.08 26.44 7.48
CA LEU A 84 1.31 26.92 6.83
C LEU A 84 1.94 27.97 7.73
N ASP A 85 3.20 27.76 8.15
CA ASP A 85 3.91 28.67 9.07
C ASP A 85 3.09 29.01 10.33
N ASP A 86 2.41 28.00 10.88
CA ASP A 86 1.49 28.07 12.03
C ASP A 86 0.19 28.86 11.80
N GLU A 87 -0.08 29.35 10.58
CA GLU A 87 -1.38 29.88 10.18
C GLU A 87 -2.29 28.76 9.66
N ALA A 88 -3.47 28.58 10.27
CA ALA A 88 -4.42 27.56 9.86
C ALA A 88 -5.00 27.88 8.47
N LEU A 89 -4.90 26.91 7.56
CA LEU A 89 -5.49 27.02 6.23
C LEU A 89 -6.94 26.53 6.24
N VAL A 90 -7.79 27.19 5.46
CA VAL A 90 -9.22 26.87 5.32
C VAL A 90 -9.48 26.12 4.02
N SER A 91 -10.14 24.97 4.14
CA SER A 91 -10.51 24.16 2.98
C SER A 91 -11.51 24.89 2.09
N GLY A 92 -11.28 24.86 0.78
CA GLY A 92 -12.14 25.49 -0.22
C GLY A 92 -11.83 26.97 -0.50
N THR A 93 -11.06 27.63 0.36
CA THR A 93 -10.48 28.96 0.09
C THR A 93 -9.00 28.83 -0.21
N ASP A 94 -8.22 28.30 0.74
CA ASP A 94 -6.75 28.36 0.69
C ASP A 94 -6.16 27.09 0.07
N TYR A 95 -6.89 25.98 0.18
CA TYR A 95 -6.50 24.72 -0.43
C TYR A 95 -7.70 23.85 -0.80
N ARG A 96 -7.47 22.92 -1.72
CA ARG A 96 -8.34 21.78 -2.00
C ARG A 96 -7.54 20.50 -1.88
N ILE A 97 -8.12 19.47 -1.27
CA ILE A 97 -7.53 18.13 -1.27
C ILE A 97 -8.34 17.19 -2.17
N ASN A 98 -7.64 16.33 -2.90
CA ASN A 98 -8.24 15.12 -3.45
C ASN A 98 -7.95 13.96 -2.49
N LEU A 99 -8.96 13.59 -1.70
CA LEU A 99 -8.89 12.54 -0.69
C LEU A 99 -8.49 11.17 -1.27
N ARG A 100 -8.85 10.89 -2.54
CA ARG A 100 -8.50 9.63 -3.19
C ARG A 100 -7.02 9.52 -3.53
N THR A 101 -6.38 10.64 -3.90
CA THR A 101 -4.98 10.66 -4.38
C THR A 101 -4.01 11.27 -3.37
N GLY A 102 -4.50 11.81 -2.25
CA GLY A 102 -3.68 12.53 -1.26
C GLY A 102 -3.08 13.83 -1.79
N VAL A 103 -3.61 14.40 -2.88
CA VAL A 103 -3.03 15.60 -3.50
C VAL A 103 -3.69 16.85 -2.94
N ILE A 104 -2.91 17.68 -2.27
CA ILE A 104 -3.29 19.02 -1.82
C ILE A 104 -2.91 20.01 -2.92
N THR A 105 -3.87 20.81 -3.37
CA THR A 105 -3.66 21.92 -4.30
C THR A 105 -3.92 23.23 -3.58
N PHE A 106 -2.92 24.10 -3.54
CA PHE A 106 -3.04 25.43 -2.96
C PHE A 106 -3.75 26.36 -3.95
N GLN A 107 -4.64 27.19 -3.43
CA GLN A 107 -5.44 28.10 -4.23
C GLN A 107 -5.74 29.40 -3.50
N ASP A 108 -6.01 30.45 -4.26
CA ASP A 108 -6.47 31.73 -3.74
C ASP A 108 -8.02 31.73 -3.64
N SER A 109 -8.57 32.74 -2.96
CA SER A 109 -9.99 33.14 -2.88
C SER A 109 -10.75 33.10 -4.21
N SER A 110 -10.06 33.26 -5.34
CA SER A 110 -10.63 33.18 -6.69
C SER A 110 -10.58 31.77 -7.31
N ASN A 111 -10.20 30.73 -6.54
CA ASN A 111 -9.99 29.34 -6.97
C ASN A 111 -8.90 29.14 -8.04
N TYR A 112 -7.97 30.09 -8.17
CA TYR A 112 -6.79 29.92 -9.01
C TYR A 112 -5.67 29.25 -8.21
N GLN A 113 -4.87 28.42 -8.89
CA GLN A 113 -3.71 27.80 -8.25
C GLN A 113 -2.73 28.86 -7.79
N GLN A 114 -2.43 28.84 -6.49
CA GLN A 114 -1.46 29.71 -5.86
C GLN A 114 -0.23 28.89 -5.53
N ARG A 115 0.95 29.51 -5.64
CA ARG A 115 2.20 28.91 -5.18
C ARG A 115 2.49 29.42 -3.78
N VAL A 116 2.88 28.52 -2.90
CA VAL A 116 3.18 28.81 -1.50
C VAL A 116 4.57 28.30 -1.15
N SER A 117 5.22 28.99 -0.22
CA SER A 117 6.49 28.60 0.39
C SER A 117 6.33 28.70 1.91
N GLY A 118 7.05 27.86 2.66
CA GLY A 118 6.95 27.80 4.12
C GLY A 118 6.91 26.38 4.66
N VAL A 119 6.64 26.23 5.95
CA VAL A 119 6.53 24.93 6.62
C VAL A 119 5.06 24.56 6.75
N LEU A 120 4.63 23.54 6.01
CA LEU A 120 3.29 22.99 6.11
C LEU A 120 3.25 21.90 7.18
N LYS A 121 2.27 21.97 8.08
CA LYS A 121 1.95 20.91 9.04
C LYS A 121 0.57 20.36 8.72
N VAL A 122 0.46 19.04 8.61
CA VAL A 122 -0.79 18.34 8.28
C VAL A 122 -1.11 17.30 9.33
N THR A 123 -2.33 17.32 9.87
CA THR A 123 -2.88 16.26 10.71
C THR A 123 -4.09 15.67 9.98
N HIS A 124 -4.06 14.37 9.70
CA HIS A 124 -5.04 13.71 8.86
C HIS A 124 -5.17 12.22 9.18
N ASP A 125 -6.34 11.67 8.88
CA ASP A 125 -6.61 10.23 8.97
C ASP A 125 -6.41 9.62 7.59
N VAL A 126 -5.62 8.55 7.52
CA VAL A 126 -5.24 7.85 6.28
C VAL A 126 -5.48 6.36 6.41
N GLY A 127 -5.53 5.69 5.26
CA GLY A 127 -5.70 4.24 5.18
C GLY A 127 -7.11 3.85 4.74
N PHE A 128 -7.43 2.57 4.88
CA PHE A 128 -8.72 2.01 4.49
C PHE A 128 -9.50 1.59 5.73
N GLU A 129 -10.78 1.98 5.79
CA GLU A 129 -11.72 1.49 6.80
C GLU A 129 -11.94 -0.02 6.67
N THR A 130 -11.87 -0.54 5.44
CA THR A 130 -11.91 -1.97 5.14
C THR A 130 -10.86 -2.30 4.10
N ILE A 131 -10.06 -3.33 4.36
CA ILE A 131 -9.00 -3.79 3.45
C ILE A 131 -9.62 -4.06 2.07
N PRO A 132 -9.08 -3.49 0.99
CA PRO A 132 -9.59 -3.73 -0.35
C PRO A 132 -9.50 -5.22 -0.73
N GLY A 133 -10.55 -5.76 -1.35
CA GLY A 133 -10.58 -7.16 -1.78
C GLY A 133 -9.48 -7.52 -2.79
N ASP A 134 -8.95 -6.54 -3.53
CA ASP A 134 -7.81 -6.72 -4.43
C ASP A 134 -6.52 -7.08 -3.66
N VAL A 135 -6.33 -6.49 -2.47
CA VAL A 135 -5.18 -6.75 -1.59
C VAL A 135 -5.28 -8.14 -0.98
N GLU A 136 -6.49 -8.52 -0.56
CA GLU A 136 -6.77 -9.88 -0.09
C GLU A 136 -6.50 -10.91 -1.19
N LEU A 137 -7.00 -10.67 -2.41
CA LEU A 137 -6.78 -11.55 -3.56
C LEU A 137 -5.29 -11.63 -3.94
N GLY A 138 -4.57 -10.52 -3.87
CA GLY A 138 -3.12 -10.47 -4.09
C GLY A 138 -2.37 -11.35 -3.10
N CYS A 139 -2.69 -11.23 -1.81
CA CYS A 139 -2.09 -12.05 -0.75
C CYS A 139 -2.40 -13.54 -0.93
N LEU A 140 -3.64 -13.85 -1.31
CA LEU A 140 -4.10 -15.22 -1.53
C LEU A 140 -3.42 -15.87 -2.74
N ARG A 141 -3.31 -15.14 -3.86
CA ARG A 141 -2.56 -15.61 -5.05
C ARG A 141 -1.08 -15.82 -4.75
N LEU A 142 -0.47 -14.88 -4.02
CA LEU A 142 0.94 -14.95 -3.66
C LEU A 142 1.22 -16.10 -2.69
N GLY A 143 0.39 -16.27 -1.67
CA GLY A 143 0.47 -17.39 -0.74
C GLY A 143 0.31 -18.73 -1.46
N ALA A 144 -0.68 -18.85 -2.34
CA ALA A 144 -0.93 -20.07 -3.12
C ALA A 144 0.26 -20.39 -4.03
N TYR A 145 0.83 -19.37 -4.66
CA TYR A 145 2.01 -19.49 -5.49
C TYR A 145 3.21 -20.07 -4.73
N TRP A 146 3.55 -19.50 -3.58
CA TRP A 146 4.67 -19.98 -2.76
C TRP A 146 4.41 -21.39 -2.22
N PHE A 147 3.19 -21.67 -1.77
CA PHE A 147 2.84 -23.00 -1.27
C PHE A 147 2.99 -24.09 -2.35
N ASN A 148 2.51 -23.83 -3.57
CA ASN A 148 2.66 -24.76 -4.70
C ASN A 148 4.12 -24.95 -5.13
N ARG A 149 4.96 -23.94 -4.90
CA ARG A 149 6.38 -23.98 -5.23
C ARG A 149 7.28 -24.54 -4.14
N LYS A 150 6.77 -24.90 -2.96
CA LYS A 150 7.57 -25.46 -1.86
C LYS A 150 8.48 -26.63 -2.26
N ALA A 151 8.07 -27.42 -3.26
CA ALA A 151 8.82 -28.57 -3.75
C ALA A 151 9.91 -28.22 -4.78
N THR A 152 9.86 -27.02 -5.37
CA THR A 152 10.77 -26.54 -6.43
C THR A 152 11.57 -25.30 -6.01
N GLU A 153 11.52 -24.91 -4.74
CA GLU A 153 12.33 -23.83 -4.17
C GLU A 153 13.83 -24.11 -4.40
N GLY A 154 14.53 -23.15 -5.01
CA GLY A 154 15.97 -23.24 -5.31
C GLY A 154 16.33 -23.77 -6.71
N LEU A 155 15.37 -24.27 -7.49
CA LEU A 155 15.59 -24.66 -8.88
C LEU A 155 15.45 -23.45 -9.80
N GLY A 156 16.51 -23.13 -10.57
CA GLY A 156 16.50 -22.00 -11.51
C GLY A 156 15.79 -22.30 -12.83
N SER A 157 15.80 -23.56 -13.25
CA SER A 157 15.07 -24.08 -14.40
C SER A 157 15.02 -25.61 -14.32
N GLN A 158 13.98 -26.21 -14.86
CA GLN A 158 13.92 -27.66 -15.09
C GLN A 158 13.58 -27.94 -16.55
N LEU A 159 14.25 -28.94 -17.11
CA LEU A 159 13.91 -29.50 -18.42
C LEU A 159 12.97 -30.68 -18.18
N ILE A 160 11.79 -30.60 -18.79
CA ILE A 160 10.80 -31.69 -18.82
C ILE A 160 10.64 -32.08 -20.28
N GLY A 161 11.45 -33.04 -20.74
CA GLY A 161 11.54 -33.37 -22.16
C GLY A 161 12.09 -32.21 -22.98
N ASP A 162 11.36 -31.79 -24.03
CA ASP A 162 11.70 -30.62 -24.87
C ASP A 162 11.22 -29.28 -24.30
N LEU A 163 10.44 -29.30 -23.21
CA LEU A 163 9.96 -28.08 -22.55
C LEU A 163 10.97 -27.61 -21.50
N GLN A 164 11.39 -26.35 -21.63
CA GLN A 164 12.19 -25.67 -20.63
C GLN A 164 11.28 -24.81 -19.76
N GLU A 165 11.15 -25.19 -18.49
CA GLU A 165 10.45 -24.38 -17.50
C GLU A 165 11.47 -23.50 -16.78
N SER A 166 11.31 -22.17 -16.91
CA SER A 166 12.15 -21.18 -16.25
C SER A 166 11.47 -20.70 -14.99
N PHE A 167 12.06 -21.00 -13.84
CA PHE A 167 11.49 -20.70 -12.52
C PHE A 167 11.98 -19.35 -11.95
N ARG A 168 12.63 -18.52 -12.77
CA ARG A 168 13.02 -17.16 -12.40
C ARG A 168 11.78 -16.38 -11.92
N ARG A 169 12.02 -15.34 -11.12
CA ARG A 169 11.03 -14.56 -10.36
C ARG A 169 10.03 -13.63 -11.11
N PRO A 170 9.87 -13.53 -12.47
CA PRO A 170 8.86 -12.64 -13.07
C PRO A 170 7.43 -12.75 -12.53
N GLU A 171 6.96 -13.94 -12.16
CA GLU A 171 5.54 -14.15 -11.86
C GLU A 171 5.10 -13.54 -10.52
N GLU A 172 5.98 -13.52 -9.51
CA GLU A 172 5.69 -12.87 -8.22
C GLU A 172 5.42 -11.37 -8.41
N VAL A 173 6.28 -10.71 -9.21
CA VAL A 173 6.15 -9.28 -9.50
C VAL A 173 4.91 -9.03 -10.38
N ALA A 174 4.58 -9.94 -11.29
CA ALA A 174 3.36 -9.84 -12.10
C ALA A 174 2.09 -9.93 -11.24
N ILE A 175 2.02 -10.87 -10.29
CA ILE A 175 0.89 -10.99 -9.36
C ILE A 175 0.74 -9.71 -8.54
N LEU A 176 1.84 -9.20 -7.98
CA LEU A 176 1.83 -7.98 -7.17
C LEU A 176 1.44 -6.75 -7.99
N HIS A 177 1.97 -6.61 -9.21
CA HIS A 177 1.66 -5.48 -10.08
C HIS A 177 0.20 -5.49 -10.56
N ASP A 178 -0.32 -6.66 -10.95
CA ASP A 178 -1.70 -6.83 -11.44
C ASP A 178 -2.75 -6.58 -10.34
N THR A 179 -2.47 -7.03 -9.12
CA THR A 179 -3.45 -6.97 -8.02
C THR A 179 -3.31 -5.71 -7.16
N ILE A 180 -2.09 -5.33 -6.78
CA ILE A 180 -1.85 -4.27 -5.79
C ILE A 180 -0.94 -3.15 -6.28
N GLY A 181 -0.54 -3.15 -7.56
CA GLY A 181 0.33 -2.12 -8.16
C GLY A 181 -0.24 -0.70 -8.03
N GLN A 182 -1.57 -0.57 -8.02
CA GLN A 182 -2.23 0.71 -7.83
C GLN A 182 -2.03 1.30 -6.42
N TYR A 183 -1.78 0.49 -5.38
CA TYR A 183 -1.75 0.95 -3.99
C TYR A 183 -0.38 1.42 -3.49
N GLN A 184 0.61 1.51 -4.39
CA GLN A 184 1.95 1.96 -4.06
C GLN A 184 1.93 3.41 -3.55
N LEU A 185 2.58 3.62 -2.40
CA LEU A 185 2.78 4.95 -1.86
C LEU A 185 3.67 5.79 -2.78
N HIS A 186 3.46 7.10 -2.74
CA HIS A 186 4.34 8.00 -3.47
C HIS A 186 5.75 7.93 -2.86
N SER A 187 6.75 7.72 -3.72
CA SER A 187 8.15 7.78 -3.31
C SER A 187 8.43 9.15 -2.70
N VAL A 188 8.98 9.16 -1.48
CA VAL A 188 9.64 10.35 -0.92
C VAL A 188 10.86 10.60 -1.80
N GLY A 189 10.83 11.71 -2.55
CA GLY A 189 11.97 12.19 -3.32
C GLY A 189 12.86 13.07 -2.45
#